data_AF-A0A7X8QSD3-F1
#
_entry.id   AF-A0A7X8QSD3-F1
#
_cell.length_a   1.000
_cell.length_b   1.000
_cell.length_c   1.000
_cell.angle_alpha   90.00
_cell.angle_beta   90.00
_cell.angle_gamma   90.00
#
_symmetry.space_group_name_H-M   'P 1'
#
loop_
_entity.id
_entity.type
_entity.pdbx_description
1 polymer ?
#
loop_
_entity_poly.entity_id
_entity_poly.type
_entity_poly.pdbx_seq_one_letter_code
_entity_poly.pdbx_strand_id
1 'polypeptide(L)'
;MPFVKLSFRVRPLLCAVFVASCSWAGSVFDMPGLQDRFMAIKQELMNAVQARNASAMEDACRAGRALLPEDPVFAYNLACALAMQGRRDEALTALRESITLGFGDIELIRKDDDLAMIRHHPAFETILKQAERPQADDAQLRMNAAIPTVIRVGAGAMVSATNTMWDFDNSMFRTVFTLQESEPDYSQYSGPAATLLKPWLLERTAAGNIGDLYDNRDEGHSRLDYEKFPGLTPVVYGREVRQAQTRPYYGAAMFIYNLPTLGNSSTALTAGPFWRSQARMLSVTPARASGLFSQYFANQIYFYPAHKDYDTTNGDVFPFNAPYYVVSVGSSGSDKPFMNAVAATLAAFTPETKRVLVGSRLLAPTVQMILRSTQKTVKSAEDYYSGVAHPVAFAASNLNVNAMVKMAHEVTSNNIPPLVTLQVVRETQLQVGRDFFDGFAAAGLYDSPA
;
A
#
# COMPACT_ATOMS: atom_id res chain seq x y z
N MET A 1 18.32 6.97 13.04
CA MET A 1 17.34 8.04 13.30
C MET A 1 15.99 7.51 12.84
N PRO A 2 15.00 7.32 13.72
CA PRO A 2 13.75 6.68 13.33
C PRO A 2 12.84 7.72 12.64
N PHE A 3 12.28 7.33 11.50
CA PHE A 3 11.19 8.05 10.84
C PHE A 3 10.01 8.20 11.81
N VAL A 4 9.52 9.43 11.96
CA VAL A 4 8.50 9.83 12.93
C VAL A 4 7.13 9.25 12.54
N LYS A 5 6.47 8.55 13.48
CA LYS A 5 5.07 8.11 13.38
C LYS A 5 4.13 9.30 13.57
N LEU A 6 3.36 9.68 12.53
CA LEU A 6 2.25 10.63 12.68
C LEU A 6 0.95 9.90 13.09
N SER A 7 0.29 10.43 14.13
CA SER A 7 -1.07 10.07 14.52
C SER A 7 -2.02 11.24 14.27
N PHE A 8 -3.10 11.05 13.51
CA PHE A 8 -4.12 12.08 13.26
C PHE A 8 -5.39 11.83 14.09
N ARG A 9 -5.95 12.90 14.67
CA ARG A 9 -7.32 12.96 15.22
C ARG A 9 -8.18 13.89 14.35
N VAL A 10 -9.40 13.46 14.05
CA VAL A 10 -10.37 14.10 13.14
C VAL A 10 -11.36 14.99 13.91
N ARG A 11 -11.72 16.16 13.37
CA ARG A 11 -13.03 16.84 13.54
C ARG A 11 -13.24 17.92 12.45
N PRO A 12 -14.50 18.24 12.05
CA PRO A 12 -14.78 19.09 10.87
C PRO A 12 -15.08 20.55 11.25
N LEU A 13 -14.72 21.55 10.41
CA LEU A 13 -15.66 22.57 9.88
C LEU A 13 -15.03 23.56 8.87
N LEU A 14 -15.85 23.91 7.87
CA LEU A 14 -15.65 24.83 6.74
C LEU A 14 -15.14 26.24 7.07
N CYS A 15 -14.25 26.81 6.23
CA CYS A 15 -14.42 28.13 5.58
C CYS A 15 -13.25 28.48 4.64
N ALA A 16 -13.56 29.03 3.46
CA ALA A 16 -12.61 29.26 2.38
C ALA A 16 -12.00 30.67 2.29
N VAL A 17 -10.69 30.79 2.02
CA VAL A 17 -9.97 32.00 1.58
C VAL A 17 -8.90 31.62 0.54
N PHE A 18 -9.12 32.02 -0.71
CA PHE A 18 -8.19 31.83 -1.82
C PHE A 18 -6.98 32.76 -1.74
N VAL A 19 -5.77 32.20 -1.67
CA VAL A 19 -4.53 32.86 -2.11
C VAL A 19 -3.99 32.07 -3.30
N ALA A 20 -3.85 32.73 -4.45
CA ALA A 20 -3.35 32.13 -5.67
C ALA A 20 -1.83 31.97 -5.62
N SER A 21 -1.35 30.85 -5.09
CA SER A 21 -0.01 30.31 -5.38
C SER A 21 -0.01 29.64 -6.74
N CYS A 22 1.04 29.85 -7.53
CA CYS A 22 1.26 29.18 -8.81
C CYS A 22 1.55 27.69 -8.54
N SER A 23 0.49 26.91 -8.32
CA SER A 23 0.55 25.47 -8.06
C SER A 23 0.99 24.74 -9.32
N TRP A 24 1.88 23.77 -9.17
CA TRP A 24 2.18 22.81 -10.23
C TRP A 24 0.88 22.13 -10.69
N ALA A 25 0.63 22.08 -11.99
CA ALA A 25 -0.67 21.67 -12.57
C ALA A 25 -0.86 20.14 -12.70
N GLY A 26 0.07 19.33 -12.20
CA GLY A 26 0.03 17.88 -12.35
C GLY A 26 -0.76 17.17 -11.25
N SER A 27 -1.12 15.92 -11.50
CA SER A 27 -1.88 15.08 -10.58
C SER A 27 -0.95 14.23 -9.72
N VAL A 28 -1.40 13.80 -8.53
CA VAL A 28 -0.70 12.77 -7.74
C VAL A 28 -0.42 11.50 -8.56
N PHE A 29 -1.28 11.21 -9.55
CA PHE A 29 -1.15 10.05 -10.44
C PHE A 29 0.01 10.17 -11.45
N ASP A 30 0.63 11.35 -11.56
CA ASP A 30 1.82 11.60 -12.37
C ASP A 30 3.12 11.45 -11.55
N MET A 31 3.03 11.40 -10.21
CA MET A 31 4.18 11.27 -9.30
C MET A 31 5.09 10.05 -9.54
N PRO A 32 4.60 8.87 -9.99
CA PRO A 32 5.49 7.77 -10.34
C PRO A 32 6.56 8.16 -11.38
N GLY A 33 6.27 9.12 -12.26
CA GLY A 33 7.24 9.64 -13.23
C GLY A 33 8.36 10.46 -12.60
N LEU A 34 8.20 10.92 -11.36
CA LEU A 34 9.21 11.68 -10.60
C LEU A 34 10.04 10.81 -9.67
N GLN A 35 9.72 9.51 -9.55
CA GLN A 35 10.27 8.59 -8.56
C GLN A 35 11.81 8.57 -8.55
N ASP A 36 12.44 8.31 -9.69
CA ASP A 36 13.89 8.14 -9.76
C ASP A 36 14.63 9.43 -9.41
N ARG A 37 14.12 10.57 -9.89
CA ARG A 37 14.70 11.88 -9.60
C ARG A 37 14.53 12.25 -8.13
N PHE A 38 13.37 11.95 -7.53
CA PHE A 38 13.15 12.16 -6.11
C PHE A 38 14.12 11.32 -5.27
N MET A 39 14.28 10.03 -5.58
CA MET A 39 15.19 9.16 -4.83
C MET A 39 16.65 9.58 -4.94
N ALA A 40 17.09 10.05 -6.11
CA ALA A 40 18.42 10.62 -6.29
C ALA A 40 18.64 11.85 -5.40
N ILE A 41 17.71 12.82 -5.44
CA ILE A 41 17.78 14.03 -4.61
C ILE A 41 17.75 13.67 -3.11
N LYS A 42 16.90 12.71 -2.72
CA LYS A 42 16.83 12.24 -1.33
C LYS A 42 18.16 11.65 -0.87
N GLN A 43 18.80 10.83 -1.72
CA GLN A 43 20.10 10.25 -1.40
C GLN A 43 21.19 11.32 -1.28
N GLU A 44 21.22 12.30 -2.18
CA GLU A 44 22.13 13.44 -2.10
C GLU A 44 21.94 14.23 -0.80
N LEU A 45 20.69 14.53 -0.43
CA LEU A 45 20.36 15.21 0.82
C LEU A 45 20.82 14.39 2.03
N MET A 46 20.54 13.09 2.06
CA MET A 46 20.97 12.21 3.15
C MET A 46 22.50 12.17 3.30
N ASN A 47 23.23 12.09 2.19
CA ASN A 47 24.69 12.12 2.20
C ASN A 47 25.22 13.47 2.72
N ALA A 48 24.60 14.58 2.30
CA ALA A 48 24.98 15.92 2.74
C ALA A 48 24.75 16.12 4.25
N VAL A 49 23.60 15.67 4.76
CA VAL A 49 23.27 15.70 6.20
C VAL A 49 24.26 14.86 7.01
N GLN A 50 24.56 13.64 6.56
CA GLN A 50 25.54 12.76 7.24
C GLN A 50 26.94 13.38 7.28
N ALA A 51 27.35 14.04 6.19
CA ALA A 51 28.63 14.74 6.11
C ALA A 51 28.63 16.12 6.81
N ARG A 52 27.50 16.59 7.34
CA ARG A 52 27.29 17.96 7.82
C ARG A 52 27.72 19.03 6.81
N ASN A 53 27.54 18.75 5.51
CA ASN A 53 27.90 19.67 4.43
C ASN A 53 26.72 20.57 4.09
N ALA A 54 26.70 21.77 4.67
CA ALA A 54 25.58 22.70 4.52
C ALA A 54 25.37 23.20 3.07
N SER A 55 26.44 23.35 2.28
CA SER A 55 26.32 23.76 0.87
C SER A 55 25.67 22.67 0.04
N ALA A 56 26.12 21.42 0.17
CA ALA A 56 25.51 20.29 -0.54
C ALA A 56 24.06 20.04 -0.08
N MET A 57 23.76 20.28 1.19
CA MET A 57 22.41 20.19 1.74
C MET A 57 21.50 21.26 1.10
N GLU A 58 21.97 22.50 0.95
CA GLU A 58 21.24 23.56 0.26
C GLU A 58 20.97 23.18 -1.21
N ASP A 59 21.98 22.71 -1.94
CA ASP A 59 21.84 22.31 -3.35
C ASP A 59 20.78 21.22 -3.53
N ALA A 60 20.85 20.15 -2.71
CA ALA A 60 19.88 19.06 -2.74
C ALA A 60 18.47 19.55 -2.37
N CYS A 61 18.34 20.42 -1.36
CA CYS A 61 17.04 20.99 -1.00
C CYS A 61 16.46 21.86 -2.11
N ARG A 62 17.28 22.70 -2.77
CA ARG A 62 16.82 23.52 -3.91
C ARG A 62 16.39 22.65 -5.09
N ALA A 63 17.12 21.57 -5.39
CA ALA A 63 16.73 20.59 -6.40
C ALA A 63 15.41 19.91 -6.03
N GLY A 64 15.24 19.51 -4.77
CA GLY A 64 14.01 18.91 -4.25
C GLY A 64 12.81 19.85 -4.35
N ARG A 65 13.01 21.12 -4.02
CA ARG A 65 11.97 22.16 -4.18
C ARG A 65 11.65 22.49 -5.63
N ALA A 66 12.59 22.37 -6.54
CA ALA A 66 12.31 22.48 -7.98
C ALA A 66 11.50 21.28 -8.50
N LEU A 67 11.68 20.10 -7.90
CA LEU A 67 10.93 18.89 -8.24
C LEU A 67 9.54 18.88 -7.61
N LEU A 68 9.44 19.18 -6.31
CA LEU A 68 8.22 19.18 -5.51
C LEU A 68 8.13 20.51 -4.72
N PRO A 69 7.62 21.60 -5.34
CA PRO A 69 7.58 22.92 -4.72
C PRO A 69 6.76 22.99 -3.42
N GLU A 70 5.78 22.10 -3.29
CA GLU A 70 4.84 22.07 -2.15
C GLU A 70 5.27 21.10 -1.04
N ASP A 71 6.43 20.44 -1.16
CA ASP A 71 6.93 19.54 -0.12
C ASP A 71 7.53 20.34 1.06
N PRO A 72 6.92 20.27 2.26
CA PRO A 72 7.40 21.03 3.42
C PRO A 72 8.77 20.56 3.93
N VAL A 73 9.16 19.31 3.67
CA VAL A 73 10.41 18.71 4.16
C VAL A 73 11.61 19.33 3.46
N PHE A 74 11.54 19.57 2.14
CA PHE A 74 12.63 20.26 1.44
C PHE A 74 12.72 21.74 1.84
N ALA A 75 11.61 22.40 2.15
CA ALA A 75 11.62 23.77 2.66
C ALA A 75 12.23 23.86 4.08
N TYR A 76 11.90 22.91 4.97
CA TYR A 76 12.47 22.83 6.31
C TYR A 76 13.97 22.56 6.28
N ASN A 77 14.40 21.57 5.51
CA ASN A 77 15.82 21.25 5.38
C ASN A 77 16.61 22.38 4.69
N LEU A 78 15.99 23.12 3.76
CA LEU A 78 16.61 24.34 3.21
C LEU A 78 16.85 25.38 4.31
N ALA A 79 15.89 25.57 5.23
CA ALA A 79 16.07 26.48 6.35
C ALA A 79 17.24 26.08 7.25
N CYS A 80 17.39 24.78 7.53
CA CYS A 80 18.52 24.22 8.28
C CYS A 80 19.85 24.49 7.56
N ALA A 81 19.94 24.15 6.27
CA ALA A 81 21.14 24.37 5.46
C ALA A 81 21.58 25.85 5.42
N LEU A 82 20.62 26.78 5.31
CA LEU A 82 20.88 28.22 5.32
C LEU A 82 21.32 28.72 6.70
N ALA A 83 20.71 28.21 7.78
CA ALA A 83 21.06 28.57 9.15
C ALA A 83 22.48 28.10 9.51
N MET A 84 22.87 26.89 9.11
CA MET A 84 24.23 26.35 9.27
C MET A 84 25.29 27.22 8.56
N GLN A 85 24.92 27.86 7.45
CA GLN A 85 25.78 28.79 6.71
C GLN A 85 25.74 30.23 7.25
N GLY A 86 24.99 30.50 8.33
CA GLY A 86 24.86 31.83 8.92
C GLY A 86 23.95 32.79 8.14
N ARG A 87 23.23 32.31 7.11
CA ARG A 87 22.31 33.09 6.27
C ARG A 87 20.94 33.25 6.97
N ARG A 88 20.95 34.00 8.08
CA ARG A 88 19.83 34.08 9.05
C ARG A 88 18.48 34.46 8.44
N ASP A 89 18.43 35.52 7.63
CA ASP A 89 17.16 36.04 7.09
C ASP A 89 16.54 35.06 6.07
N GLU A 90 17.38 34.44 5.25
CA GLU A 90 16.94 33.43 4.29
C GLU A 90 16.47 32.15 5.00
N ALA A 91 17.17 31.74 6.05
CA ALA A 91 16.76 30.60 6.88
C ALA A 91 15.40 30.84 7.54
N LEU A 92 15.17 32.02 8.11
CA LEU A 92 13.86 32.39 8.70
C LEU A 92 12.74 32.42 7.64
N THR A 93 13.06 32.86 6.42
CA THR A 93 12.11 32.87 5.30
C THR A 93 11.75 31.44 4.89
N ALA A 94 12.74 30.58 4.68
CA ALA A 94 12.52 29.18 4.33
C ALA A 94 11.79 28.42 5.45
N LEU A 95 12.09 28.70 6.73
CA LEU A 95 11.41 28.08 7.86
C LEU A 95 9.94 28.47 7.90
N ARG A 96 9.63 29.77 7.74
CA ARG A 96 8.24 30.25 7.66
C ARG A 96 7.49 29.58 6.52
N GLU A 97 8.14 29.45 5.38
CA GLU A 97 7.55 28.78 4.22
C GLU A 97 7.28 27.30 4.49
N SER A 98 8.22 26.59 5.14
CA SER A 98 8.00 25.19 5.54
C SER A 98 6.78 25.04 6.44
N ILE A 99 6.56 25.98 7.38
CA ILE A 99 5.35 26.03 8.21
C ILE A 99 4.11 26.34 7.38
N THR A 100 4.16 27.23 6.40
CA THR A 100 3.03 27.49 5.49
C THR A 100 2.67 26.25 4.66
N LEU A 101 3.68 25.53 4.17
CA LEU A 101 3.54 24.21 3.53
C LEU A 101 3.20 23.10 4.54
N GLY A 102 3.13 23.44 5.82
CA GLY A 102 2.69 22.65 6.97
C GLY A 102 3.59 21.51 7.39
N PHE A 103 4.89 21.79 7.42
CA PHE A 103 5.79 21.12 8.33
C PHE A 103 5.27 21.29 9.77
N GLY A 104 5.00 20.17 10.46
CA GLY A 104 4.25 20.16 11.72
C GLY A 104 5.03 19.73 12.96
N ASP A 105 6.30 19.35 12.84
CA ASP A 105 7.11 18.89 13.98
C ASP A 105 7.73 20.07 14.73
N ILE A 106 6.91 20.74 15.54
CA ILE A 106 7.32 21.94 16.30
C ILE A 106 8.42 21.60 17.31
N GLU A 107 8.36 20.42 17.92
CA GLU A 107 9.37 19.98 18.90
C GLU A 107 10.73 19.79 18.24
N LEU A 108 10.78 19.26 17.01
CA LEU A 108 11.98 19.23 16.19
C LEU A 108 12.49 20.64 15.93
N ILE A 109 11.67 21.56 15.40
CA ILE A 109 12.09 22.95 15.11
C ILE A 109 12.72 23.62 16.34
N ARG A 110 12.12 23.41 17.54
CA ARG A 110 12.61 24.01 18.78
C ARG A 110 13.99 23.51 19.19
N LYS A 111 14.30 22.24 18.93
CA LYS A 111 15.50 21.55 19.43
C LYS A 111 16.58 21.34 18.37
N ASP A 112 16.27 21.55 17.09
CA ASP A 112 17.21 21.33 16.01
C ASP A 112 18.44 22.23 16.15
N ASP A 113 19.61 21.60 16.24
CA ASP A 113 20.90 22.27 16.39
C ASP A 113 21.28 23.04 15.12
N ASP A 114 20.81 22.61 13.95
CA ASP A 114 21.08 23.30 12.68
C ASP A 114 20.39 24.69 12.65
N LEU A 115 19.34 24.88 13.46
CA LEU A 115 18.61 26.14 13.61
C LEU A 115 19.11 27.02 14.78
N ALA A 116 20.15 26.60 15.52
CA ALA A 116 20.62 27.30 16.72
C ALA A 116 20.93 28.80 16.47
N MET A 117 21.46 29.12 15.30
CA MET A 117 21.85 30.48 14.90
C MET A 117 20.67 31.44 14.69
N ILE A 118 19.45 30.93 14.47
CA ILE A 118 18.25 31.75 14.27
C ILE A 118 17.27 31.66 15.45
N ARG A 119 17.50 30.74 16.41
CA ARG A 119 16.59 30.46 17.53
C ARG A 119 16.29 31.66 18.42
N HIS A 120 17.27 32.55 18.60
CA HIS A 120 17.12 33.77 19.42
C HIS A 120 16.54 34.96 18.64
N HIS A 121 16.27 34.81 17.34
CA HIS A 121 15.74 35.89 16.54
C HIS A 121 14.24 36.11 16.85
N PRO A 122 13.75 37.35 17.03
CA PRO A 122 12.34 37.61 17.35
C PRO A 122 11.34 37.01 16.34
N ALA A 123 11.74 36.90 15.07
CA ALA A 123 10.92 36.27 14.04
C ALA A 123 10.74 34.76 14.25
N PHE A 124 11.68 34.07 14.91
CA PHE A 124 11.61 32.64 15.16
C PHE A 124 10.43 32.30 16.07
N GLU A 125 10.27 33.03 17.18
CA GLU A 125 9.11 32.89 18.07
C GLU A 125 7.78 33.20 17.38
N THR A 126 7.77 34.15 16.45
CA THR A 126 6.59 34.44 15.63
C THR A 126 6.23 33.26 14.71
N ILE A 127 7.23 32.61 14.11
CA ILE A 127 7.04 31.44 13.24
C ILE A 127 6.53 30.24 14.06
N LEU A 128 7.09 30.01 15.25
CA LEU A 128 6.62 28.94 16.15
C LEU A 128 5.15 29.15 16.55
N LYS A 129 4.76 30.37 16.93
CA LYS A 129 3.36 30.70 17.21
C LYS A 129 2.45 30.50 16.00
N GLN A 130 2.96 30.69 14.78
CA GLN A 130 2.22 30.38 13.56
C GLN A 130 2.04 28.87 13.38
N ALA A 131 3.07 28.09 13.67
CA ALA A 131 3.03 26.63 13.59
C ALA A 131 2.10 26.00 14.65
N GLU A 132 2.01 26.61 15.84
CA GLU A 132 1.11 26.19 16.93
C GLU A 132 -0.37 26.46 16.65
N ARG A 133 -0.67 27.40 15.73
CA ARG A 133 -2.06 27.63 15.32
C ARG A 133 -2.52 26.44 14.48
N PRO A 134 -3.76 25.97 14.67
CA PRO A 134 -4.37 25.05 13.72
C PRO A 134 -4.28 25.67 12.33
N GLN A 135 -3.57 25.02 11.40
CA GLN A 135 -3.62 25.44 10.01
C GLN A 135 -5.07 25.33 9.55
N ALA A 136 -5.56 26.35 8.84
CA ALA A 136 -6.91 26.31 8.29
C ALA A 136 -7.06 25.07 7.39
N ASP A 137 -8.21 24.38 7.48
CA ASP A 137 -8.61 23.26 6.60
C ASP A 137 -8.60 23.64 5.10
N ASP A 138 -8.46 24.93 4.81
CA ASP A 138 -8.45 25.52 3.47
C ASP A 138 -7.05 25.69 2.86
N ALA A 139 -6.02 25.11 3.47
CA ALA A 139 -4.75 24.96 2.77
C ALA A 139 -5.03 24.23 1.46
N GLN A 140 -4.77 24.88 0.32
CA GLN A 140 -4.77 24.24 -1.01
C GLN A 140 -4.18 22.85 -0.84
N LEU A 141 -4.94 21.84 -1.28
CA LEU A 141 -4.61 20.44 -1.11
C LEU A 141 -3.17 20.24 -1.52
N ARG A 142 -2.29 19.97 -0.54
CA ARG A 142 -0.86 19.83 -0.83
C ARG A 142 -0.73 18.71 -1.84
N MET A 143 0.12 18.92 -2.83
CA MET A 143 0.31 18.03 -3.98
C MET A 143 0.48 16.53 -3.64
N ASN A 144 0.91 16.21 -2.41
CA ASN A 144 1.07 14.83 -1.93
C ASN A 144 0.39 14.54 -0.56
N ALA A 145 -0.65 15.28 -0.18
CA ALA A 145 -1.42 15.03 1.04
C ALA A 145 -2.76 14.33 0.72
N ALA A 146 -2.99 13.19 1.35
CA ALA A 146 -4.26 12.46 1.24
C ALA A 146 -5.23 12.90 2.35
N ILE A 147 -6.41 13.40 1.97
CA ILE A 147 -7.53 13.67 2.87
C ILE A 147 -8.48 12.47 2.85
N PRO A 148 -8.78 11.83 4.00
CA PRO A 148 -9.70 10.70 4.03
C PRO A 148 -11.09 11.06 3.50
N THR A 149 -11.53 10.40 2.42
CA THR A 149 -12.91 10.56 1.91
C THR A 149 -13.84 9.61 2.62
N VAL A 150 -15.03 10.08 3.05
CA VAL A 150 -16.02 9.19 3.65
C VAL A 150 -16.72 8.34 2.59
N ILE A 151 -16.81 7.04 2.85
CA ILE A 151 -17.44 6.03 1.98
C ILE A 151 -18.54 5.32 2.76
N ARG A 152 -19.55 4.78 2.05
CA ARG A 152 -20.60 3.97 2.66
C ARG A 152 -20.42 2.51 2.27
N VAL A 153 -20.79 1.61 3.18
CA VAL A 153 -20.76 0.16 2.93
C VAL A 153 -21.55 -0.18 1.66
N GLY A 154 -20.92 -0.95 0.76
CA GLY A 154 -21.51 -1.36 -0.51
C GLY A 154 -21.58 -0.27 -1.59
N ALA A 155 -21.39 1.00 -1.24
CA ALA A 155 -21.30 2.10 -2.19
C ALA A 155 -19.87 2.22 -2.73
N GLY A 156 -19.70 2.63 -3.99
CA GLY A 156 -18.36 2.75 -4.59
C GLY A 156 -17.40 3.62 -3.75
N ALA A 157 -16.28 3.03 -3.32
CA ALA A 157 -15.19 3.74 -2.65
C ALA A 157 -14.30 4.44 -3.68
N MET A 158 -14.56 5.73 -3.91
CA MET A 158 -13.92 6.46 -5.00
C MET A 158 -12.46 6.84 -4.69
N VAL A 159 -11.53 6.38 -5.52
CA VAL A 159 -10.13 6.83 -5.54
C VAL A 159 -10.02 8.11 -6.35
N SER A 160 -9.43 9.14 -5.76
CA SER A 160 -9.26 10.48 -6.34
C SER A 160 -7.92 11.08 -5.91
N ALA A 161 -7.54 12.21 -6.49
CA ALA A 161 -6.36 12.95 -6.05
C ALA A 161 -6.51 13.48 -4.61
N THR A 162 -7.75 13.77 -4.17
CA THR A 162 -8.03 14.26 -2.81
C THR A 162 -7.64 13.27 -1.72
N ASN A 163 -7.89 11.99 -1.92
CA ASN A 163 -7.69 10.96 -0.91
C ASN A 163 -6.52 10.03 -1.18
N THR A 164 -5.67 10.39 -2.14
CA THR A 164 -4.52 9.58 -2.55
C THR A 164 -3.25 10.39 -2.53
N MET A 165 -2.20 9.80 -1.97
CA MET A 165 -0.83 10.32 -2.03
C MET A 165 0.09 9.30 -2.68
N TRP A 166 1.20 9.74 -3.26
CA TRP A 166 2.30 8.90 -3.70
C TRP A 166 3.35 8.80 -2.59
N ASP A 167 3.56 7.58 -2.09
CA ASP A 167 4.66 7.27 -1.20
C ASP A 167 5.90 6.95 -2.02
N PHE A 168 6.81 7.92 -2.09
CA PHE A 168 8.09 7.76 -2.80
C PHE A 168 8.97 6.66 -2.20
N ASP A 169 8.93 6.45 -0.88
CA ASP A 169 9.82 5.49 -0.22
C ASP A 169 9.42 4.05 -0.55
N ASN A 170 8.12 3.82 -0.74
CA ASN A 170 7.58 2.50 -1.08
C ASN A 170 7.21 2.37 -2.56
N SER A 171 7.27 3.45 -3.34
CA SER A 171 6.79 3.52 -4.73
C SER A 171 5.34 3.03 -4.88
N MET A 172 4.43 3.56 -4.05
CA MET A 172 3.03 3.15 -4.04
C MET A 172 2.08 4.33 -3.85
N PHE A 173 0.86 4.18 -4.35
CA PHE A 173 -0.25 5.06 -4.00
C PHE A 173 -0.84 4.66 -2.65
N ARG A 174 -0.92 5.59 -1.70
CA ARG A 174 -1.67 5.42 -0.46
C ARG A 174 -3.01 6.12 -0.56
N THR A 175 -4.09 5.36 -0.49
CA THR A 175 -5.45 5.90 -0.52
C THR A 175 -6.12 5.71 0.83
N VAL A 176 -6.75 6.75 1.36
CA VAL A 176 -7.35 6.74 2.70
C VAL A 176 -8.85 7.02 2.63
N PHE A 177 -9.63 6.19 3.32
CA PHE A 177 -11.07 6.32 3.44
C PHE A 177 -11.51 6.40 4.91
N THR A 178 -12.64 7.06 5.14
CA THR A 178 -13.39 6.95 6.40
C THR A 178 -14.65 6.13 6.14
N LEU A 179 -14.75 4.95 6.73
CA LEU A 179 -15.92 4.10 6.56
C LEU A 179 -17.09 4.63 7.39
N GLN A 180 -18.21 4.90 6.72
CA GLN A 180 -19.52 5.03 7.34
C GLN A 180 -20.22 3.68 7.27
N GLU A 181 -20.28 3.01 8.42
CA GLU A 181 -20.91 1.70 8.54
C GLU A 181 -22.43 1.79 8.34
N SER A 182 -22.97 0.80 7.64
CA SER A 182 -24.39 0.52 7.56
C SER A 182 -24.61 -0.98 7.52
N GLU A 183 -25.72 -1.42 8.09
CA GLU A 183 -26.05 -2.83 8.21
C GLU A 183 -26.48 -3.43 6.86
N PRO A 184 -25.77 -4.44 6.33
CA PRO A 184 -26.17 -5.12 5.10
C PRO A 184 -27.37 -6.05 5.31
N ASP A 185 -28.15 -6.26 4.26
CA ASP A 185 -29.16 -7.32 4.24
C ASP A 185 -28.49 -8.68 3.93
N TYR A 186 -28.12 -9.40 4.98
CA TYR A 186 -27.50 -10.72 4.84
C TYR A 186 -28.43 -11.80 4.27
N SER A 187 -29.75 -11.56 4.19
CA SER A 187 -30.66 -12.48 3.50
C SER A 187 -30.36 -12.56 2.00
N GLN A 188 -29.66 -11.58 1.44
CA GLN A 188 -29.23 -11.54 0.03
C GLN A 188 -27.93 -12.30 -0.23
N TYR A 189 -27.24 -12.79 0.80
CA TYR A 189 -26.02 -13.56 0.63
C TYR A 189 -26.26 -14.77 -0.29
N SER A 190 -25.49 -14.82 -1.38
CA SER A 190 -25.54 -15.85 -2.43
C SER A 190 -24.15 -16.27 -2.92
N GLY A 191 -23.11 -15.96 -2.14
CA GLY A 191 -21.74 -16.41 -2.38
C GLY A 191 -21.53 -17.90 -2.06
N PRO A 192 -20.28 -18.39 -2.21
CA PRO A 192 -19.91 -19.77 -1.89
C PRO A 192 -20.19 -20.14 -0.43
N ALA A 193 -20.33 -21.44 -0.15
CA ALA A 193 -20.58 -21.95 1.21
C ALA A 193 -21.81 -21.33 1.90
N ALA A 194 -22.80 -20.87 1.12
CA ALA A 194 -24.01 -20.21 1.63
C ALA A 194 -24.76 -21.02 2.70
N THR A 195 -24.77 -22.36 2.61
CA THR A 195 -25.41 -23.23 3.61
C THR A 195 -24.80 -23.10 5.00
N LEU A 196 -23.52 -22.74 5.10
CA LEU A 196 -22.83 -22.52 6.37
C LEU A 196 -22.86 -21.04 6.76
N LEU A 197 -22.44 -20.19 5.82
CA LEU A 197 -22.14 -18.79 6.12
C LEU A 197 -23.40 -17.94 6.28
N LYS A 198 -24.46 -18.18 5.49
CA LYS A 198 -25.68 -17.37 5.58
C LYS A 198 -26.37 -17.44 6.95
N PRO A 199 -26.54 -18.63 7.58
CA PRO A 199 -27.00 -18.72 8.97
C PRO A 199 -26.11 -17.91 9.92
N TRP A 200 -24.79 -18.05 9.87
CA TRP A 200 -23.86 -17.32 10.75
C TRP A 200 -23.93 -15.80 10.57
N LEU A 201 -24.16 -15.33 9.35
CA LEU A 201 -24.36 -13.90 9.08
C LEU A 201 -25.70 -13.40 9.66
N LEU A 202 -26.77 -14.18 9.52
CA LEU A 202 -28.08 -13.82 10.09
C LEU A 202 -28.05 -13.82 11.62
N GLU A 203 -27.34 -14.78 12.22
CA GLU A 203 -27.14 -14.93 13.68
C GLU A 203 -26.07 -13.98 14.25
N ARG A 204 -25.34 -13.24 13.39
CA ARG A 204 -24.25 -12.32 13.76
C ARG A 204 -23.06 -12.97 14.46
N THR A 205 -22.88 -14.27 14.28
CA THR A 205 -21.68 -14.96 14.71
C THR A 205 -20.53 -14.76 13.71
N ALA A 206 -20.84 -14.50 12.43
CA ALA A 206 -19.89 -14.13 11.39
C ALA A 206 -19.86 -12.60 11.16
N ALA A 207 -18.68 -12.05 10.89
CA ALA A 207 -18.45 -10.61 10.74
C ALA A 207 -19.05 -10.02 9.44
N GLY A 208 -19.21 -10.84 8.40
CA GLY A 208 -19.54 -10.35 7.07
C GLY A 208 -18.44 -9.50 6.44
N ASN A 209 -18.76 -8.82 5.34
CA ASN A 209 -17.78 -8.03 4.59
C ASN A 209 -17.83 -6.53 4.89
N ILE A 210 -18.45 -6.11 6.00
CA ILE A 210 -18.44 -4.70 6.42
C ILE A 210 -16.99 -4.24 6.57
N GLY A 211 -16.62 -3.17 5.86
CA GLY A 211 -15.28 -2.59 5.87
C GLY A 211 -14.26 -3.30 4.99
N ASP A 212 -14.63 -4.38 4.29
CA ASP A 212 -13.78 -4.96 3.25
C ASP A 212 -13.97 -4.21 1.93
N LEU A 213 -12.86 -3.99 1.22
CA LEU A 213 -12.83 -3.41 -0.12
C LEU A 213 -12.64 -4.50 -1.19
N TYR A 214 -13.22 -4.28 -2.36
CA TYR A 214 -12.93 -5.04 -3.58
C TYR A 214 -12.27 -4.14 -4.64
N ASP A 215 -10.99 -4.38 -4.94
CA ASP A 215 -10.19 -3.60 -5.89
C ASP A 215 -9.95 -4.35 -7.21
N ASN A 216 -10.57 -3.87 -8.29
CA ASN A 216 -10.41 -4.45 -9.61
C ASN A 216 -9.45 -3.64 -10.48
N ARG A 217 -8.33 -4.27 -10.85
CA ARG A 217 -7.23 -3.67 -11.63
C ARG A 217 -7.19 -4.22 -13.07
N ASP A 218 -8.34 -4.61 -13.61
CA ASP A 218 -8.44 -5.13 -14.99
C ASP A 218 -9.65 -4.63 -15.77
N GLU A 219 -10.23 -3.49 -15.35
CA GLU A 219 -11.38 -2.85 -16.01
C GLU A 219 -12.63 -3.73 -16.10
N GLY A 220 -12.76 -4.65 -15.16
CA GLY A 220 -13.89 -5.56 -15.03
C GLY A 220 -13.74 -6.85 -15.84
N HIS A 221 -12.58 -7.09 -16.46
CA HIS A 221 -12.30 -8.27 -17.28
C HIS A 221 -12.51 -9.59 -16.52
N SER A 222 -12.02 -9.67 -15.28
CA SER A 222 -12.32 -10.78 -14.36
C SER A 222 -12.95 -10.26 -13.07
N ARG A 223 -14.05 -9.54 -13.19
CA ARG A 223 -14.71 -8.95 -12.02
C ARG A 223 -15.27 -10.01 -11.07
N LEU A 224 -15.04 -9.85 -9.77
CA LEU A 224 -15.81 -10.50 -8.70
C LEU A 224 -17.24 -9.98 -8.70
N ASP A 225 -18.20 -10.90 -8.64
CA ASP A 225 -19.61 -10.58 -8.44
C ASP A 225 -19.87 -10.19 -6.98
N TYR A 226 -19.41 -8.99 -6.61
CA TYR A 226 -19.43 -8.50 -5.24
C TYR A 226 -20.84 -8.31 -4.67
N GLU A 227 -21.88 -8.28 -5.52
CA GLU A 227 -23.28 -8.21 -5.11
C GLU A 227 -23.71 -9.47 -4.33
N LYS A 228 -23.02 -10.60 -4.54
CA LYS A 228 -23.22 -11.85 -3.78
C LYS A 228 -22.73 -11.76 -2.33
N PHE A 229 -22.02 -10.70 -1.97
CA PHE A 229 -21.34 -10.50 -0.69
C PHE A 229 -21.82 -9.21 0.00
N PRO A 230 -22.99 -9.21 0.67
CA PRO A 230 -23.50 -8.04 1.38
C PRO A 230 -22.46 -7.46 2.35
N GLY A 231 -22.19 -6.17 2.20
CA GLY A 231 -21.18 -5.43 2.96
C GLY A 231 -19.89 -5.14 2.20
N LEU A 232 -19.57 -5.93 1.16
CA LEU A 232 -18.35 -5.74 0.39
C LEU A 232 -18.44 -4.44 -0.44
N THR A 233 -17.40 -3.61 -0.34
CA THR A 233 -17.40 -2.26 -0.90
C THR A 233 -16.49 -2.18 -2.12
N PRO A 234 -16.99 -1.95 -3.35
CA PRO A 234 -16.13 -1.90 -4.53
C PRO A 234 -15.32 -0.61 -4.58
N VAL A 235 -14.03 -0.71 -4.91
CA VAL A 235 -13.17 0.44 -5.22
C VAL A 235 -13.53 0.95 -6.62
N VAL A 236 -13.68 2.28 -6.74
CA VAL A 236 -14.01 2.93 -8.00
C VAL A 236 -12.94 3.97 -8.32
N TYR A 237 -12.22 3.78 -9.41
CA TYR A 237 -11.23 4.77 -9.87
C TYR A 237 -11.93 5.98 -10.51
N GLY A 238 -11.71 7.16 -9.93
CA GLY A 238 -12.22 8.44 -10.38
C GLY A 238 -11.63 8.88 -11.73
N ARG A 239 -12.15 10.00 -12.26
CA ARG A 239 -11.83 10.48 -13.61
C ARG A 239 -10.34 10.79 -13.76
N GLU A 240 -9.74 11.44 -12.76
CA GLU A 240 -8.34 11.86 -12.75
C GLU A 240 -7.41 10.64 -12.86
N VAL A 241 -7.72 9.56 -12.12
CA VAL A 241 -6.94 8.31 -12.18
C VAL A 241 -7.06 7.65 -13.55
N ARG A 242 -8.27 7.65 -14.12
CA ARG A 242 -8.55 7.02 -15.42
C ARG A 242 -7.96 7.79 -16.60
N GLN A 243 -7.78 9.10 -16.47
CA GLN A 243 -7.22 9.98 -17.49
C GLN A 243 -5.69 10.13 -17.38
N ALA A 244 -5.09 9.69 -16.27
CA ALA A 244 -3.64 9.68 -16.12
C ALA A 244 -2.97 8.80 -17.19
N GLN A 245 -1.94 9.33 -17.84
CA GLN A 245 -1.27 8.68 -18.97
C GLN A 245 -0.65 7.32 -18.60
N THR A 246 -0.21 7.18 -17.35
CA THR A 246 0.42 5.96 -16.81
C THR A 246 -0.56 4.82 -16.55
N ARG A 247 -1.89 5.07 -16.66
CA ARG A 247 -2.97 4.13 -16.29
C ARG A 247 -2.69 3.43 -14.95
N PRO A 248 -2.47 4.20 -13.86
CA PRO A 248 -1.88 3.68 -12.63
C PRO A 248 -2.75 2.65 -11.91
N TYR A 249 -4.02 2.53 -12.28
CA TYR A 249 -5.04 1.63 -11.72
C TYR A 249 -5.11 0.25 -12.38
N TYR A 250 -4.34 0.00 -13.44
CA TYR A 250 -4.44 -1.22 -14.26
C TYR A 250 -3.27 -2.18 -14.02
N GLY A 251 -3.53 -3.48 -14.18
CA GLY A 251 -2.50 -4.50 -14.17
C GLY A 251 -1.87 -4.69 -12.79
N ALA A 252 -0.54 -4.53 -12.76
CA ALA A 252 0.27 -4.55 -11.54
C ALA A 252 0.25 -3.19 -10.81
N ALA A 253 -0.91 -2.56 -10.69
CA ALA A 253 -1.05 -1.32 -9.93
C ALA A 253 -0.60 -1.50 -8.47
N MET A 254 -0.06 -0.45 -7.84
CA MET A 254 0.43 -0.48 -6.46
C MET A 254 -0.33 0.52 -5.60
N PHE A 255 -1.57 0.19 -5.26
CA PHE A 255 -2.35 0.93 -4.28
C PHE A 255 -2.30 0.21 -2.93
N ILE A 256 -2.26 0.99 -1.85
CA ILE A 256 -2.45 0.54 -0.48
C ILE A 256 -3.58 1.35 0.16
N TYR A 257 -4.55 0.66 0.73
CA TYR A 257 -5.71 1.19 1.43
C TYR A 257 -5.55 1.04 2.95
N ASN A 258 -6.27 1.88 3.70
CA ASN A 258 -6.35 1.79 5.16
C ASN A 258 -7.38 0.75 5.66
N LEU A 259 -8.15 0.14 4.75
CA LEU A 259 -9.13 -0.90 5.02
C LEU A 259 -8.67 -2.24 4.43
N PRO A 260 -9.13 -3.38 4.96
CA PRO A 260 -8.90 -4.68 4.33
C PRO A 260 -9.36 -4.70 2.88
N THR A 261 -8.57 -5.30 1.99
CA THR A 261 -8.88 -5.32 0.56
C THR A 261 -8.63 -6.70 -0.02
N LEU A 262 -9.58 -7.21 -0.78
CA LEU A 262 -9.28 -8.21 -1.81
C LEU A 262 -9.28 -7.55 -3.17
N GLY A 263 -8.41 -7.98 -4.08
CA GLY A 263 -8.40 -7.41 -5.42
C GLY A 263 -7.74 -8.29 -6.44
N ASN A 264 -7.87 -7.93 -7.71
CA ASN A 264 -7.33 -8.75 -8.79
C ASN A 264 -6.87 -7.96 -10.00
N SER A 265 -6.01 -8.59 -10.79
CA SER A 265 -5.81 -8.23 -12.19
C SER A 265 -5.65 -9.48 -13.04
N SER A 266 -6.66 -9.80 -13.83
CA SER A 266 -6.66 -10.96 -14.72
C SER A 266 -6.04 -10.64 -16.09
N THR A 267 -4.88 -9.99 -16.09
CA THR A 267 -4.18 -9.50 -17.29
C THR A 267 -2.75 -10.04 -17.33
N ALA A 268 -2.06 -9.91 -18.46
CA ALA A 268 -0.66 -10.32 -18.59
C ALA A 268 0.01 -9.55 -19.74
N LEU A 269 1.35 -9.49 -19.70
CA LEU A 269 2.15 -9.13 -20.86
C LEU A 269 2.30 -10.38 -21.74
N THR A 270 1.57 -10.43 -22.85
CA THR A 270 1.41 -11.65 -23.65
C THR A 270 2.37 -11.76 -24.83
N ALA A 271 3.05 -10.67 -25.18
CA ALA A 271 3.91 -10.53 -26.35
C ALA A 271 5.25 -9.84 -26.00
N GLY A 272 6.20 -9.91 -26.94
CA GLY A 272 7.55 -9.36 -26.78
C GLY A 272 8.49 -10.25 -25.97
N PRO A 273 9.79 -9.89 -25.88
CA PRO A 273 10.79 -10.68 -25.17
C PRO A 273 10.60 -10.69 -23.65
N PHE A 274 9.78 -9.78 -23.11
CA PHE A 274 9.51 -9.63 -21.68
C PHE A 274 8.10 -10.06 -21.27
N TRP A 275 7.53 -11.04 -21.98
CA TRP A 275 6.23 -11.62 -21.62
C TRP A 275 6.26 -12.16 -20.18
N ARG A 276 5.15 -11.99 -19.46
CA ARG A 276 4.96 -12.43 -18.06
C ARG A 276 3.54 -12.09 -17.58
N SER A 277 3.04 -12.86 -16.63
CA SER A 277 1.89 -12.55 -15.77
C SER A 277 2.18 -11.35 -14.87
N GLN A 278 1.12 -10.73 -14.33
CA GLN A 278 1.30 -9.63 -13.39
C GLN A 278 1.99 -10.07 -12.10
N ALA A 279 1.70 -11.28 -11.60
CA ALA A 279 2.37 -11.83 -10.41
C ALA A 279 3.89 -11.92 -10.63
N ARG A 280 4.34 -12.48 -11.75
CA ARG A 280 5.78 -12.54 -12.05
C ARG A 280 6.37 -11.14 -12.21
N MET A 281 5.67 -10.21 -12.87
CA MET A 281 6.14 -8.82 -12.99
C MET A 281 6.30 -8.11 -11.64
N LEU A 282 5.45 -8.40 -10.65
CA LEU A 282 5.54 -7.82 -9.32
C LEU A 282 6.68 -8.42 -8.47
N SER A 283 7.18 -9.58 -8.84
CA SER A 283 8.21 -10.33 -8.09
C SER A 283 9.65 -10.11 -8.56
N VAL A 284 9.87 -9.40 -9.67
CA VAL A 284 11.20 -9.31 -10.31
C VAL A 284 12.02 -8.07 -9.95
N THR A 285 11.48 -7.13 -9.17
CA THR A 285 12.26 -5.97 -8.68
C THR A 285 12.11 -5.79 -7.17
N PRO A 286 13.18 -5.38 -6.45
CA PRO A 286 13.12 -5.17 -5.00
C PRO A 286 12.02 -4.19 -4.56
N ALA A 287 11.85 -3.08 -5.27
CA ALA A 287 10.82 -2.09 -4.94
C ALA A 287 9.39 -2.68 -5.00
N ARG A 288 9.11 -3.51 -6.01
CA ARG A 288 7.80 -4.17 -6.15
C ARG A 288 7.60 -5.27 -5.12
N ALA A 289 8.64 -6.06 -4.82
CA ALA A 289 8.60 -7.07 -3.77
C ALA A 289 8.32 -6.45 -2.38
N SER A 290 8.98 -5.34 -2.03
CA SER A 290 8.71 -4.58 -0.80
C SER A 290 7.29 -3.98 -0.79
N GLY A 291 6.81 -3.51 -1.93
CA GLY A 291 5.43 -3.04 -2.05
C GLY A 291 4.39 -4.16 -1.87
N LEU A 292 4.65 -5.36 -2.41
CA LEU A 292 3.80 -6.54 -2.18
C LEU A 292 3.71 -6.90 -0.69
N PHE A 293 4.85 -6.89 0.01
CA PHE A 293 4.88 -7.05 1.45
C PHE A 293 4.07 -5.96 2.16
N SER A 294 4.19 -4.70 1.73
CA SER A 294 3.43 -3.59 2.30
C SER A 294 1.92 -3.75 2.11
N GLN A 295 1.46 -4.23 0.94
CA GLN A 295 0.05 -4.56 0.69
C GLN A 295 -0.42 -5.68 1.62
N TYR A 296 0.37 -6.75 1.73
CA TYR A 296 0.07 -7.90 2.58
C TYR A 296 -0.12 -7.50 4.04
N PHE A 297 0.79 -6.69 4.58
CA PHE A 297 0.71 -6.15 5.95
C PHE A 297 -0.33 -5.04 6.09
N ALA A 298 -0.86 -4.52 5.00
CA ALA A 298 -2.03 -3.66 5.02
C ALA A 298 -3.35 -4.42 4.99
N ASN A 299 -3.33 -5.74 5.25
CA ASN A 299 -4.50 -6.61 5.21
C ASN A 299 -5.09 -6.74 3.79
N GLN A 300 -4.22 -6.74 2.76
CA GLN A 300 -4.65 -6.84 1.37
C GLN A 300 -4.19 -8.13 0.72
N ILE A 301 -5.06 -8.71 -0.09
CA ILE A 301 -4.83 -9.99 -0.77
C ILE A 301 -5.17 -9.81 -2.24
N TYR A 302 -4.17 -10.00 -3.10
CA TYR A 302 -4.33 -9.87 -4.55
C TYR A 302 -4.26 -11.20 -5.28
N PHE A 303 -5.13 -11.34 -6.28
CA PHE A 303 -5.24 -12.51 -7.13
C PHE A 303 -4.78 -12.19 -8.55
N TYR A 304 -3.95 -13.09 -9.08
CA TYR A 304 -3.44 -13.00 -10.44
C TYR A 304 -3.48 -14.38 -11.08
N PRO A 305 -4.05 -14.53 -12.28
CA PRO A 305 -3.79 -15.72 -13.06
C PRO A 305 -2.31 -15.90 -13.35
N ALA A 306 -1.88 -17.15 -13.39
CA ALA A 306 -0.72 -17.51 -14.17
C ALA A 306 -0.97 -17.15 -15.66
N HIS A 307 0.08 -17.28 -16.44
CA HIS A 307 0.00 -17.21 -17.89
C HIS A 307 0.95 -18.29 -18.43
N LYS A 308 1.74 -17.95 -19.45
CA LYS A 308 2.89 -18.75 -19.92
C LYS A 308 3.97 -18.98 -18.85
N ASP A 309 3.86 -18.36 -17.67
CA ASP A 309 4.83 -18.56 -16.60
C ASP A 309 4.64 -19.88 -15.82
N TYR A 310 3.48 -20.53 -15.99
CA TYR A 310 3.14 -21.80 -15.34
C TYR A 310 2.23 -22.62 -16.25
N ASP A 311 2.82 -23.31 -17.23
CA ASP A 311 2.12 -24.17 -18.18
C ASP A 311 2.95 -25.40 -18.57
N THR A 312 2.38 -26.29 -19.38
CA THR A 312 3.08 -27.50 -19.84
C THR A 312 4.21 -27.23 -20.83
N THR A 313 4.26 -26.03 -21.42
CA THR A 313 5.22 -25.66 -22.46
C THR A 313 6.49 -25.10 -21.86
N ASN A 314 6.34 -24.15 -20.93
CA ASN A 314 7.44 -23.43 -20.29
C ASN A 314 7.78 -23.99 -18.90
N GLY A 315 6.91 -24.83 -18.33
CA GLY A 315 7.03 -25.27 -16.95
C GLY A 315 6.70 -24.15 -15.97
N ASP A 316 7.39 -24.16 -14.83
CA ASP A 316 7.34 -23.11 -13.82
C ASP A 316 8.55 -22.18 -13.99
N VAL A 317 8.30 -20.92 -14.33
CA VAL A 317 9.34 -19.89 -14.48
C VAL A 317 9.15 -18.71 -13.51
N PHE A 318 8.42 -18.92 -12.42
CA PHE A 318 8.37 -17.94 -11.33
C PHE A 318 9.72 -17.91 -10.59
N PRO A 319 10.24 -16.72 -10.26
CA PRO A 319 11.55 -16.61 -9.60
C PRO A 319 11.51 -17.09 -8.14
N PHE A 320 10.38 -16.94 -7.45
CA PHE A 320 10.17 -17.47 -6.11
C PHE A 320 8.67 -17.57 -5.78
N ASN A 321 8.33 -18.40 -4.79
CA ASN A 321 6.98 -18.49 -4.23
C ASN A 321 6.82 -17.46 -3.10
N ALA A 322 5.93 -16.49 -3.28
CA ALA A 322 5.66 -15.44 -2.30
C ALA A 322 4.30 -15.63 -1.62
N PRO A 323 4.16 -15.36 -0.31
CA PRO A 323 2.86 -15.36 0.34
C PRO A 323 2.04 -14.08 0.07
N TYR A 324 2.61 -13.08 -0.61
CA TYR A 324 2.03 -11.74 -0.76
C TYR A 324 0.91 -11.64 -1.81
N TYR A 325 0.73 -12.69 -2.62
CA TYR A 325 -0.33 -12.79 -3.62
C TYR A 325 -0.80 -14.24 -3.76
N VAL A 326 -1.91 -14.44 -4.46
CA VAL A 326 -2.40 -15.77 -4.85
C VAL A 326 -2.35 -15.88 -6.37
N VAL A 327 -1.57 -16.83 -6.87
CA VAL A 327 -1.54 -17.15 -8.30
C VAL A 327 -2.50 -18.29 -8.58
N SER A 328 -3.38 -18.17 -9.57
CA SER A 328 -4.25 -19.27 -10.01
C SER A 328 -3.68 -19.98 -11.24
N VAL A 329 -3.76 -21.32 -11.26
CA VAL A 329 -3.46 -22.10 -12.46
C VAL A 329 -4.50 -21.80 -13.54
N GLY A 330 -4.03 -21.44 -14.73
CA GLY A 330 -4.88 -21.08 -15.87
C GLY A 330 -4.49 -19.72 -16.44
N SER A 331 -5.44 -19.07 -17.11
CA SER A 331 -5.28 -17.73 -17.68
C SER A 331 -6.46 -16.86 -17.22
N SER A 332 -6.90 -15.93 -18.05
CA SER A 332 -7.96 -14.97 -17.71
C SER A 332 -9.19 -15.65 -17.08
N GLY A 333 -9.63 -15.16 -15.93
CA GLY A 333 -10.80 -15.69 -15.22
C GLY A 333 -10.52 -16.82 -14.22
N SER A 334 -9.32 -17.42 -14.24
CA SER A 334 -8.96 -18.51 -13.32
C SER A 334 -8.82 -18.09 -11.85
N ASP A 335 -8.74 -16.78 -11.60
CA ASP A 335 -8.66 -16.14 -10.29
C ASP A 335 -10.03 -16.07 -9.57
N LYS A 336 -11.14 -16.11 -10.31
CA LYS A 336 -12.50 -15.96 -9.77
C LYS A 336 -12.84 -16.94 -8.64
N PRO A 337 -12.56 -18.25 -8.73
CA PRO A 337 -12.87 -19.17 -7.64
C PRO A 337 -12.17 -18.79 -6.32
N PHE A 338 -10.93 -18.31 -6.41
CA PHE A 338 -10.14 -17.90 -5.25
C PHE A 338 -10.64 -16.58 -4.66
N MET A 339 -10.97 -15.59 -5.49
CA MET A 339 -11.60 -14.35 -5.02
C MET A 339 -12.90 -14.63 -4.27
N ASN A 340 -13.77 -15.48 -4.83
CA ASN A 340 -15.04 -15.85 -4.20
C ASN A 340 -14.82 -16.58 -2.87
N ALA A 341 -13.86 -17.50 -2.80
CA ALA A 341 -13.55 -18.23 -1.58
C ALA A 341 -12.96 -17.34 -0.49
N VAL A 342 -12.06 -16.42 -0.85
CA VAL A 342 -11.46 -15.48 0.11
C VAL A 342 -12.47 -14.45 0.58
N ALA A 343 -13.33 -13.91 -0.29
CA ALA A 343 -14.42 -13.03 0.14
C ALA A 343 -15.35 -13.71 1.17
N ALA A 344 -15.70 -14.99 0.95
CA ALA A 344 -16.47 -15.79 1.91
C ALA A 344 -15.69 -16.06 3.21
N THR A 345 -14.38 -16.31 3.12
CA THR A 345 -13.51 -16.54 4.29
C THR A 345 -13.39 -15.29 5.15
N LEU A 346 -13.20 -14.12 4.54
CA LEU A 346 -13.19 -12.83 5.21
C LEU A 346 -14.51 -12.53 5.93
N ALA A 347 -15.63 -12.96 5.34
CA ALA A 347 -16.95 -12.83 5.95
C ALA A 347 -17.16 -13.79 7.13
N ALA A 348 -16.51 -14.94 7.12
CA ALA A 348 -16.76 -16.04 8.07
C ALA A 348 -16.07 -15.88 9.43
N PHE A 349 -14.99 -15.10 9.53
CA PHE A 349 -14.39 -14.79 10.83
C PHE A 349 -15.43 -14.23 11.79
N THR A 350 -15.30 -14.52 13.08
CA THR A 350 -16.11 -13.84 14.09
C THR A 350 -15.81 -12.34 14.11
N PRO A 351 -16.77 -11.48 14.51
CA PRO A 351 -16.53 -10.03 14.61
C PRO A 351 -15.30 -9.68 15.46
N GLU A 352 -15.11 -10.38 16.58
CA GLU A 352 -13.96 -10.18 17.46
C GLU A 352 -12.65 -10.57 16.77
N THR A 353 -12.57 -11.78 16.23
CA THR A 353 -11.34 -12.28 15.59
C THR A 353 -10.96 -11.40 14.40
N LYS A 354 -11.91 -11.03 13.54
CA LYS A 354 -11.63 -10.16 12.38
C LYS A 354 -11.07 -8.81 12.81
N ARG A 355 -11.66 -8.18 13.84
CA ARG A 355 -11.17 -6.92 14.39
C ARG A 355 -9.73 -7.02 14.90
N VAL A 356 -9.41 -8.10 15.63
CA VAL A 356 -8.04 -8.33 16.13
C VAL A 356 -7.08 -8.54 14.96
N LEU A 357 -7.41 -9.42 14.00
CA LEU A 357 -6.60 -9.69 12.82
C LEU A 357 -6.30 -8.42 12.00
N VAL A 358 -7.31 -7.56 11.79
CA VAL A 358 -7.14 -6.29 11.07
C VAL A 358 -6.23 -5.34 11.85
N GLY A 359 -6.50 -5.16 13.15
CA GLY A 359 -5.74 -4.24 14.00
C GLY A 359 -4.29 -4.66 14.21
N SER A 360 -4.02 -5.97 14.24
CA SER A 360 -2.67 -6.55 14.39
C SER A 360 -1.95 -6.80 13.08
N ARG A 361 -2.55 -6.44 11.92
CA ARG A 361 -1.99 -6.68 10.57
C ARG A 361 -1.75 -8.18 10.26
N LEU A 362 -2.58 -9.07 10.81
CA LEU A 362 -2.48 -10.53 10.64
C LEU A 362 -3.58 -11.13 9.75
N LEU A 363 -4.48 -10.32 9.19
CA LEU A 363 -5.60 -10.82 8.39
C LEU A 363 -5.12 -11.56 7.13
N ALA A 364 -4.28 -10.93 6.30
CA ALA A 364 -3.79 -11.54 5.07
C ALA A 364 -2.92 -12.79 5.33
N PRO A 365 -1.98 -12.79 6.30
CA PRO A 365 -1.32 -14.00 6.81
C PRO A 365 -2.26 -15.14 7.18
N THR A 366 -3.28 -14.83 7.96
CA THR A 366 -4.22 -15.85 8.44
C THR A 366 -5.05 -16.42 7.30
N VAL A 367 -5.53 -15.58 6.39
CA VAL A 367 -6.29 -16.05 5.21
C VAL A 367 -5.43 -16.91 4.29
N GLN A 368 -4.15 -16.56 4.07
CA GLN A 368 -3.23 -17.40 3.29
C GLN A 368 -3.00 -18.75 3.96
N MET A 369 -2.80 -18.77 5.28
CA MET A 369 -2.69 -20.02 6.04
C MET A 369 -3.96 -20.87 5.90
N ILE A 370 -5.15 -20.27 6.02
CA ILE A 370 -6.43 -20.97 5.83
C ILE A 370 -6.52 -21.54 4.42
N LEU A 371 -6.24 -20.74 3.38
CA LEU A 371 -6.26 -21.19 1.98
C LEU A 371 -5.37 -22.40 1.77
N ARG A 372 -4.14 -22.37 2.29
CA ARG A 372 -3.14 -23.43 2.12
C ARG A 372 -3.50 -24.70 2.90
N SER A 373 -3.88 -24.55 4.18
CA SER A 373 -4.21 -25.67 5.07
C SER A 373 -5.46 -26.44 4.66
N THR A 374 -6.36 -25.80 3.91
CA THR A 374 -7.66 -26.38 3.54
C THR A 374 -7.70 -26.90 2.11
N GLN A 375 -6.60 -26.83 1.34
CA GLN A 375 -6.57 -27.43 0.00
C GLN A 375 -6.92 -28.92 0.09
N LYS A 376 -7.70 -29.44 -0.86
CA LYS A 376 -8.07 -30.88 -0.92
C LYS A 376 -6.87 -31.82 -1.01
N THR A 377 -5.72 -31.30 -1.44
CA THR A 377 -4.45 -32.03 -1.51
C THR A 377 -3.76 -32.14 -0.16
N VAL A 378 -4.06 -31.26 0.79
CA VAL A 378 -3.51 -31.23 2.16
C VAL A 378 -4.40 -32.11 3.04
N LYS A 379 -3.87 -33.25 3.48
CA LYS A 379 -4.62 -34.29 4.20
C LYS A 379 -4.21 -34.43 5.66
N SER A 380 -3.07 -33.86 6.02
CA SER A 380 -2.47 -33.93 7.36
C SER A 380 -1.84 -32.58 7.75
N ALA A 381 -1.46 -32.44 9.03
CA ALA A 381 -0.75 -31.26 9.50
C ALA A 381 0.67 -31.20 8.90
N GLU A 382 1.30 -32.36 8.67
CA GLU A 382 2.62 -32.50 8.06
C GLU A 382 2.63 -32.00 6.62
N ASP A 383 1.54 -32.21 5.86
CA ASP A 383 1.40 -31.72 4.49
C ASP A 383 1.50 -30.19 4.42
N TYR A 384 1.05 -29.48 5.46
CA TYR A 384 1.18 -28.02 5.54
C TYR A 384 2.64 -27.60 5.47
N TYR A 385 3.56 -28.32 6.11
CA TYR A 385 4.99 -27.96 6.12
C TYR A 385 5.75 -28.46 4.88
N SER A 386 5.04 -28.87 3.82
CA SER A 386 5.60 -29.44 2.60
C SER A 386 5.19 -28.66 1.35
N GLY A 387 5.79 -28.97 0.20
CA GLY A 387 5.41 -28.37 -1.08
C GLY A 387 3.93 -28.60 -1.48
N VAL A 388 3.24 -29.58 -0.87
CA VAL A 388 1.83 -29.89 -1.16
C VAL A 388 0.90 -28.72 -0.81
N ALA A 389 1.13 -28.04 0.32
CA ALA A 389 0.37 -26.86 0.73
C ALA A 389 0.93 -25.56 0.14
N HIS A 390 2.12 -25.62 -0.47
CA HIS A 390 2.86 -24.47 -0.96
C HIS A 390 3.17 -24.51 -2.47
N PRO A 391 2.17 -24.73 -3.35
CA PRO A 391 2.40 -24.59 -4.79
C PRO A 391 2.66 -23.12 -5.15
N VAL A 392 3.34 -22.90 -6.28
CA VAL A 392 3.54 -21.56 -6.85
C VAL A 392 2.25 -21.01 -7.43
N ALA A 393 1.45 -21.86 -8.08
CA ALA A 393 0.12 -21.55 -8.58
C ALA A 393 -0.92 -22.55 -8.07
N PHE A 394 -2.06 -22.04 -7.59
CA PHE A 394 -3.13 -22.84 -6.99
C PHE A 394 -4.14 -23.29 -8.06
N ALA A 395 -4.46 -24.58 -8.08
CA ALA A 395 -5.49 -25.12 -8.96
C ALA A 395 -6.88 -25.02 -8.32
N ALA A 396 -7.85 -24.46 -9.04
CA ALA A 396 -9.22 -24.28 -8.52
C ALA A 396 -9.90 -25.61 -8.14
N SER A 397 -9.52 -26.72 -8.79
CA SER A 397 -10.00 -28.07 -8.45
C SER A 397 -9.68 -28.48 -7.00
N ASN A 398 -8.59 -27.96 -6.44
CA ASN A 398 -8.13 -28.27 -5.08
C ASN A 398 -8.76 -27.37 -4.01
N LEU A 399 -9.51 -26.33 -4.40
CA LEU A 399 -10.13 -25.40 -3.46
C LEU A 399 -11.25 -26.06 -2.65
N ASN A 400 -11.24 -25.88 -1.33
CA ASN A 400 -12.26 -26.38 -0.42
C ASN A 400 -12.89 -25.23 0.39
N VAL A 401 -13.84 -24.53 -0.24
CA VAL A 401 -14.40 -23.30 0.35
C VAL A 401 -15.14 -23.56 1.67
N ASN A 402 -15.81 -24.70 1.81
CA ASN A 402 -16.47 -25.06 3.06
C ASN A 402 -15.47 -25.24 4.21
N ALA A 403 -14.30 -25.83 3.96
CA ALA A 403 -13.26 -25.95 4.96
C ALA A 403 -12.64 -24.58 5.31
N MET A 404 -12.45 -23.71 4.31
CA MET A 404 -11.94 -22.35 4.54
C MET A 404 -12.85 -21.54 5.48
N VAL A 405 -14.16 -21.49 5.19
CA VAL A 405 -15.10 -20.71 6.02
C VAL A 405 -15.27 -21.31 7.42
N LYS A 406 -15.24 -22.64 7.56
CA LYS A 406 -15.29 -23.30 8.89
C LYS A 406 -14.06 -22.95 9.71
N MET A 407 -12.87 -23.13 9.14
CA MET A 407 -11.62 -22.80 9.83
C MET A 407 -11.59 -21.33 10.22
N ALA A 408 -11.97 -20.40 9.33
CA ALA A 408 -12.06 -18.98 9.66
C ALA A 408 -13.00 -18.67 10.83
N HIS A 409 -14.16 -19.35 10.87
CA HIS A 409 -15.13 -19.18 11.94
C HIS A 409 -14.65 -19.76 13.28
N GLU A 410 -13.80 -20.78 13.25
CA GLU A 410 -13.20 -21.43 14.42
C GLU A 410 -11.95 -20.71 14.95
N VAL A 411 -11.30 -19.84 14.15
CA VAL A 411 -10.19 -19.01 14.65
C VAL A 411 -10.73 -18.03 15.70
N THR A 412 -10.12 -18.06 16.88
CA THR A 412 -10.38 -17.17 18.01
C THR A 412 -9.24 -16.17 18.16
N SER A 413 -9.48 -15.07 18.87
CA SER A 413 -8.44 -14.09 19.21
C SER A 413 -7.25 -14.68 19.98
N ASN A 414 -7.41 -15.84 20.62
CA ASN A 414 -6.38 -16.52 21.41
C ASN A 414 -5.55 -17.54 20.63
N ASN A 415 -5.93 -17.89 19.40
CA ASN A 415 -5.22 -18.88 18.59
C ASN A 415 -4.83 -18.34 17.20
N ILE A 416 -4.76 -17.01 17.05
CA ILE A 416 -4.23 -16.37 15.84
C ILE A 416 -2.76 -16.79 15.67
N PRO A 417 -2.38 -17.39 14.52
CA PRO A 417 -1.00 -17.76 14.27
C PRO A 417 -0.07 -16.54 14.30
N PRO A 418 1.16 -16.68 14.83
CA PRO A 418 2.13 -15.61 14.77
C PRO A 418 2.54 -15.36 13.32
N LEU A 419 2.94 -14.12 13.05
CA LEU A 419 3.62 -13.78 11.81
C LEU A 419 5.05 -14.33 11.84
N VAL A 420 5.45 -14.97 10.74
CA VAL A 420 6.83 -15.35 10.50
C VAL A 420 7.42 -14.38 9.47
N THR A 421 8.50 -13.72 9.85
CA THR A 421 9.37 -12.95 8.94
C THR A 421 10.72 -13.66 8.82
N LEU A 422 11.32 -13.54 7.64
CA LEU A 422 12.60 -14.18 7.32
C LEU A 422 13.64 -13.11 6.99
N GLN A 423 14.86 -13.30 7.45
CA GLN A 423 16.02 -12.52 7.06
C GLN A 423 17.07 -13.46 6.46
N VAL A 424 17.56 -13.10 5.27
CA VAL A 424 18.64 -13.78 4.58
C VAL A 424 19.96 -13.40 5.26
N VAL A 425 20.50 -14.33 6.04
CA VAL A 425 21.79 -14.13 6.73
C VAL A 425 22.96 -14.21 5.76
N ARG A 426 22.86 -15.10 4.77
CA ARG A 426 23.89 -15.32 3.76
C ARG A 426 23.28 -15.97 2.52
N GLU A 427 23.71 -15.52 1.36
CA GLU A 427 23.45 -16.17 0.09
C GLU A 427 24.69 -16.10 -0.82
N THR A 428 24.72 -16.93 -1.85
CA THR A 428 25.76 -16.85 -2.88
C THR A 428 25.48 -15.64 -3.76
N GLN A 429 26.38 -14.67 -3.75
CA GLN A 429 26.29 -13.50 -4.62
C GLN A 429 26.61 -13.90 -6.06
N LEU A 430 25.67 -13.64 -6.97
CA LEU A 430 25.84 -13.89 -8.39
C LEU A 430 26.72 -12.80 -9.02
N GLN A 431 27.62 -13.21 -9.92
CA GLN A 431 28.58 -12.33 -10.59
C GLN A 431 28.16 -12.06 -12.03
N VAL A 432 28.04 -10.77 -12.38
CA VAL A 432 27.80 -10.30 -13.75
C VAL A 432 28.92 -10.82 -14.67
N GLY A 433 28.54 -11.38 -15.82
CA GLY A 433 29.47 -11.94 -16.81
C GLY A 433 29.96 -13.35 -16.50
N ARG A 434 29.56 -13.93 -15.36
CA ARG A 434 29.86 -15.32 -15.00
C ARG A 434 28.58 -16.13 -14.79
N ASP A 435 27.72 -15.67 -13.89
CA ASP A 435 26.51 -16.39 -13.48
C ASP A 435 25.27 -15.89 -14.25
N PHE A 436 25.29 -14.64 -14.71
CA PHE A 436 24.26 -14.02 -15.55
C PHE A 436 24.87 -12.88 -16.38
N PHE A 437 24.20 -12.46 -17.45
CA PHE A 437 24.76 -11.53 -18.46
C PHE A 437 24.00 -10.20 -18.57
N ASP A 438 23.04 -9.96 -17.68
CA ASP A 438 22.24 -8.73 -17.66
C ASP A 438 23.05 -7.55 -17.06
N GLY A 439 22.75 -6.32 -17.50
CA GLY A 439 23.41 -5.10 -17.01
C GLY A 439 22.94 -4.62 -15.63
N PHE A 440 22.12 -5.39 -14.93
CA PHE A 440 21.55 -5.05 -13.61
C PHE A 440 22.03 -6.05 -12.56
N ALA A 441 22.11 -5.66 -11.29
CA ALA A 441 22.41 -6.62 -10.22
C ALA A 441 21.35 -7.74 -10.20
N ALA A 442 21.78 -9.00 -10.05
CA ALA A 442 20.84 -10.11 -9.93
C ALA A 442 20.01 -9.96 -8.65
N ALA A 443 18.74 -10.34 -8.72
CA ALA A 443 17.89 -10.43 -7.54
C ALA A 443 18.38 -11.58 -6.65
N GLY A 444 18.72 -11.28 -5.40
CA GLY A 444 18.99 -12.27 -4.36
C GLY A 444 17.71 -12.83 -3.75
N LEU A 445 17.86 -13.74 -2.78
CA LEU A 445 16.80 -14.09 -1.86
C LEU A 445 16.30 -12.84 -1.14
N TYR A 446 14.99 -12.71 -1.01
CA TYR A 446 14.39 -11.53 -0.41
C TYR A 446 14.26 -11.70 1.12
N ASP A 447 14.71 -10.68 1.83
CA ASP A 447 14.26 -10.46 3.20
C ASP A 447 12.74 -10.22 3.23
N SER A 448 12.09 -10.64 4.31
CA SER A 448 10.88 -9.95 4.74
C SER A 448 11.30 -8.55 5.17
N PRO A 449 10.80 -7.47 4.53
CA PRO A 449 11.09 -6.12 4.97
C PRO A 449 10.86 -5.98 6.48
N ALA A 450 11.88 -5.52 7.20
CA ALA A 450 11.86 -5.39 8.66
C ALA A 450 11.16 -4.10 9.13
#